data_AF-A0A1Z5SFB0-F1
#
_entry.id   AF-A0A1Z5SFB0-F1
#
_cell.length_a   1.000
_cell.length_b   1.000
_cell.length_c   1.000
_cell.angle_alpha   90.00
_cell.angle_beta   90.00
_cell.angle_gamma   90.00
#
_symmetry.space_group_name_H-M   'P 1'
#
loop_
_entity.id
_entity.type
_entity.pdbx_description
1 polymer ?
#
loop_
_entity_poly.entity_id
_entity_poly.type
_entity_poly.pdbx_seq_one_letter_code
_entity_poly.pdbx_strand_id
1 'polypeptide(L)'
;MMGSYDIDLETIYYAIIADPLWYGYLFAFLFFSFKRHKELRVKPGSYDHSWFSQSAGVSLDWFENIKFRGKHFTNRTIEIWLEPLAFFLAGVLLLLLQNILGILLVICAVIYSLSYRAAYAIGDSLIYDMIDTNIIGRSTVKFYEEGEETVDETGVQFYTNRIKNKELGKYISDAMQGKDDDFTDGTSYAF
;
A
#
# COMPACT_ATOMS: atom_id res chain seq x y z
N MET A 1 24.87 47.12 9.49
CA MET A 1 26.09 46.53 8.92
C MET A 1 25.93 45.02 8.95
N MET A 2 25.50 44.41 7.84
CA MET A 2 25.51 42.96 7.68
C MET A 2 26.94 42.58 7.29
N GLY A 3 27.66 41.92 8.20
CA GLY A 3 28.98 41.39 7.90
C GLY A 3 28.86 40.33 6.80
N SER A 4 29.63 40.48 5.73
CA SER A 4 29.83 39.43 4.74
C SER A 4 30.44 38.24 5.46
N TYR A 5 29.69 37.15 5.60
CA TYR A 5 30.26 35.88 6.02
C TYR A 5 30.94 35.29 4.78
N ASP A 6 32.23 35.57 4.61
CA ASP A 6 33.03 34.87 3.63
C ASP A 6 33.15 33.41 4.09
N ILE A 7 32.46 32.52 3.36
CA ILE A 7 32.48 31.10 3.63
C ILE A 7 33.86 30.59 3.20
N ASP A 8 34.76 30.48 4.16
CA ASP A 8 36.12 30.03 3.91
C ASP A 8 36.15 28.52 3.61
N LEU A 9 36.99 28.11 2.66
CA LEU A 9 37.08 26.71 2.23
C LEU A 9 37.50 25.78 3.37
N GLU A 10 38.29 26.30 4.31
CA GLU A 10 38.66 25.57 5.53
C GLU A 10 37.45 25.28 6.42
N THR A 11 36.50 26.22 6.52
CA THR A 11 35.27 26.02 7.32
C THR A 11 34.42 24.90 6.74
N ILE A 12 34.30 24.85 5.41
CA ILE A 12 33.59 23.77 4.71
C ILE A 12 34.31 22.43 4.93
N TYR A 13 35.64 22.40 4.83
CA TYR A 13 36.44 21.19 5.03
C TYR A 13 36.27 20.62 6.44
N TYR A 14 36.37 21.47 7.48
CA TYR A 14 36.15 21.07 8.86
C TYR A 14 34.71 20.60 9.11
N ALA A 15 33.71 21.29 8.54
CA ALA A 15 32.31 20.87 8.68
C ALA A 15 32.07 19.48 8.06
N ILE A 16 32.61 19.21 6.87
CA ILE A 16 32.44 17.91 6.18
C ILE A 16 33.14 16.78 6.94
N ILE A 17 34.33 17.04 7.49
CA ILE A 17 35.11 16.03 8.23
C ILE A 17 34.62 15.82 9.65
N ALA A 18 33.98 16.83 10.26
CA ALA A 18 33.43 16.71 11.60
C ALA A 18 32.31 15.65 11.67
N ASP A 19 31.44 15.58 10.65
CA ASP A 19 30.27 14.69 10.65
C ASP A 19 30.15 13.86 9.35
N PRO A 20 31.11 12.98 9.03
CA PRO A 20 31.13 12.23 7.77
C PRO A 20 29.92 11.30 7.62
N LEU A 21 29.38 10.78 8.73
CA LEU A 21 28.19 9.94 8.75
C LEU A 21 26.93 10.71 8.29
N TRP A 22 26.83 11.99 8.66
CA TRP A 22 25.67 12.82 8.30
C TRP A 22 25.64 13.09 6.80
N TYR A 23 26.78 13.51 6.24
CA TYR A 23 26.89 13.75 4.81
C TYR A 23 26.81 12.47 3.98
N GLY A 24 27.35 11.36 4.49
CA GLY A 24 27.18 10.03 3.88
C GLY A 24 25.71 9.63 3.81
N TYR A 25 24.96 9.79 4.91
CA TYR A 25 23.52 9.56 4.95
C TYR A 25 22.77 10.47 3.95
N LEU A 26 23.07 11.77 3.95
CA LEU A 26 22.44 12.74 3.05
C LEU A 26 22.68 12.39 1.58
N PHE A 27 23.92 12.03 1.22
CA PHE A 27 24.26 11.63 -0.14
C PHE A 27 23.51 10.37 -0.56
N ALA A 28 23.49 9.35 0.30
CA ALA A 28 22.73 8.12 0.05
C ALA A 28 21.23 8.42 -0.12
N PHE A 29 20.65 9.24 0.77
CA PHE A 29 19.26 9.66 0.71
C PHE A 29 18.92 10.37 -0.61
N LEU A 30 19.75 11.33 -1.03
CA LEU A 30 19.57 12.03 -2.30
C LEU A 30 19.70 11.09 -3.50
N PHE A 31 20.66 10.17 -3.47
CA PHE A 31 20.84 9.17 -4.52
C PHE A 31 19.61 8.28 -4.68
N PHE A 32 19.09 7.71 -3.59
CA PHE A 32 17.88 6.86 -3.62
C PHE A 32 16.62 7.65 -3.99
N SER A 33 16.48 8.88 -3.48
CA SER A 33 15.38 9.78 -3.85
C SER A 33 15.38 10.08 -5.35
N PHE A 34 16.54 10.37 -5.93
CA PHE A 34 16.67 10.61 -7.36
C PHE A 34 16.42 9.36 -8.21
N LYS A 35 16.87 8.18 -7.75
CA LYS A 35 16.57 6.90 -8.38
C LYS A 35 15.05 6.67 -8.41
N ARG A 36 14.37 6.84 -7.27
CA ARG A 36 12.91 6.70 -7.18
C ARG A 36 12.17 7.71 -8.06
N HIS A 37 12.62 8.96 -8.10
CA HIS A 37 12.04 9.98 -8.97
C HIS A 37 12.15 9.62 -10.45
N LYS A 38 13.25 9.00 -10.87
CA LYS A 38 13.41 8.48 -12.24
C LYS A 38 12.49 7.29 -12.51
N GLU A 39 12.34 6.37 -11.56
CA GLU A 39 11.41 5.23 -11.66
C GLU A 39 9.96 5.69 -11.84
N LEU A 40 9.55 6.74 -11.11
CA LEU A 40 8.19 7.30 -11.21
C LEU A 40 7.92 8.07 -12.52
N ARG A 41 8.97 8.44 -13.27
CA ARG A 41 8.85 9.16 -14.55
C ARG A 41 8.62 8.24 -15.76
N VAL A 42 8.45 6.93 -15.56
CA VAL A 42 8.15 6.00 -16.66
C VAL A 42 6.81 6.36 -17.32
N LYS A 43 6.78 6.26 -18.65
CA LYS A 43 5.94 7.04 -19.57
C LYS A 43 4.43 6.86 -19.35
N PRO A 44 3.64 7.96 -19.33
CA PRO A 44 2.20 7.86 -19.44
C PRO A 44 1.82 7.21 -20.78
N GLY A 45 0.93 6.20 -20.76
CA GLY A 45 0.31 5.64 -21.97
C GLY A 45 0.67 4.20 -22.34
N SER A 46 1.58 3.52 -21.63
CA SER A 46 1.77 2.08 -21.77
C SER A 46 1.56 1.40 -20.42
N TYR A 47 0.46 0.66 -20.30
CA TYR A 47 0.20 -0.17 -19.13
C TYR A 47 1.08 -1.42 -19.22
N ASP A 48 2.20 -1.41 -18.49
CA ASP A 48 3.03 -2.60 -18.33
C ASP A 48 2.55 -3.33 -17.07
N HIS A 49 1.98 -4.53 -17.23
CA HIS A 49 1.47 -5.35 -16.12
C HIS A 49 2.56 -5.71 -15.09
N SER A 50 3.83 -5.56 -15.45
CA SER A 50 4.96 -5.77 -14.53
C SER A 50 5.20 -4.59 -13.58
N TRP A 51 4.56 -3.43 -13.81
CA TRP A 51 4.80 -2.22 -13.05
C TRP A 51 3.56 -1.76 -12.29
N PHE A 52 3.53 -2.04 -10.99
CA PHE A 52 2.53 -1.50 -10.09
C PHE A 52 3.10 -0.24 -9.43
N SER A 53 2.55 0.93 -9.77
CA SER A 53 2.99 2.23 -9.24
C SER A 53 2.87 2.34 -7.72
N GLN A 54 1.99 1.52 -7.12
CA GLN A 54 1.81 1.39 -5.67
C GLN A 54 2.66 0.28 -5.04
N SER A 55 3.54 -0.38 -5.81
CA SER A 55 4.47 -1.35 -5.22
C SER A 55 5.43 -0.66 -4.26
N ALA A 56 5.46 -1.16 -3.01
CA ALA A 56 6.32 -0.67 -1.93
C ALA A 56 7.81 -1.02 -2.12
N GLY A 57 8.12 -1.83 -3.13
CA GLY A 57 9.46 -2.36 -3.39
C GLY A 57 9.53 -3.87 -3.13
N VAL A 58 10.75 -4.40 -3.25
CA VAL A 58 11.06 -5.82 -2.98
C VAL A 58 11.62 -5.90 -1.57
N SER A 59 11.05 -6.74 -0.71
CA SER A 59 11.63 -7.06 0.60
C SER A 59 13.01 -7.67 0.40
N LEU A 60 13.92 -7.43 1.33
CA LEU A 60 15.28 -7.94 1.20
C LEU A 60 15.31 -9.45 1.52
N ASP A 61 15.89 -10.25 0.61
CA ASP A 61 15.96 -11.73 0.69
C ASP A 61 16.57 -12.27 2.01
N TRP A 62 17.46 -11.50 2.66
CA TRP A 62 18.06 -11.89 3.94
C TRP A 62 17.03 -12.07 5.08
N PHE A 63 15.91 -11.32 5.08
CA PHE A 63 14.90 -11.45 6.11
C PHE A 63 13.99 -12.67 5.90
N GLU A 64 13.76 -13.06 4.65
CA GLU A 64 12.93 -14.23 4.31
C GLU A 64 13.56 -15.55 4.77
N ASN A 65 14.90 -15.58 4.84
CA ASN A 65 15.67 -16.73 5.28
C ASN A 65 15.70 -16.92 6.81
N ILE A 66 15.21 -15.94 7.59
CA ILE A 66 15.20 -16.03 9.05
C ILE A 66 14.07 -16.98 9.48
N LYS A 67 14.46 -18.08 10.13
CA LYS A 67 13.52 -19.06 10.71
C LYS A 67 13.47 -18.91 12.21
N PHE A 68 12.25 -18.83 12.76
CA PHE A 68 12.03 -18.90 14.19
C PHE A 68 11.26 -20.17 14.53
N ARG A 69 11.83 -21.02 15.38
CA ARG A 69 11.26 -22.34 15.75
C ARG A 69 10.91 -23.22 14.53
N GLY A 70 11.76 -23.18 13.51
CA GLY A 70 11.58 -23.98 12.28
C GLY A 70 10.50 -23.48 11.32
N LYS A 71 9.82 -22.37 11.62
CA LYS A 71 8.84 -21.73 10.73
C LYS A 71 9.42 -20.43 10.16
N HIS A 72 9.09 -20.13 8.90
CA HIS A 72 9.35 -18.82 8.31
C HIS A 72 8.39 -17.79 8.91
N PHE A 73 8.86 -16.56 9.06
CA PHE A 73 7.98 -15.44 9.37
C PHE A 73 7.08 -15.14 8.17
N THR A 74 5.88 -14.64 8.44
CA THR A 74 5.00 -14.14 7.38
C THR A 74 5.55 -12.83 6.85
N ASN A 75 5.33 -12.54 5.56
CA ASN A 75 5.79 -11.29 4.93
C ASN A 75 5.33 -10.05 5.72
N ARG A 76 4.09 -10.08 6.22
CA ARG A 76 3.54 -9.04 7.11
C ARG A 76 4.39 -8.82 8.37
N THR A 77 4.86 -9.89 9.02
CA THR A 77 5.71 -9.75 10.20
C THR A 77 7.10 -9.26 9.82
N ILE A 78 7.63 -9.68 8.67
CA ILE A 78 8.93 -9.24 8.18
C ILE A 78 8.92 -7.72 7.96
N GLU A 79 7.99 -7.23 7.15
CA GLU A 79 7.93 -5.81 6.75
C GLU A 79 7.54 -4.88 7.92
N ILE A 80 6.61 -5.30 8.80
CA ILE A 80 6.17 -4.45 9.91
C ILE A 80 7.20 -4.42 11.05
N TRP A 81 7.85 -5.54 11.33
CA TRP A 81 8.68 -5.70 12.53
C TRP A 81 10.15 -5.95 12.25
N LEU A 82 10.52 -6.94 11.43
CA LEU A 82 11.93 -7.31 11.26
C LEU A 82 12.74 -6.26 10.50
N GLU A 83 12.21 -5.74 9.39
CA GLU A 83 12.92 -4.71 8.62
C GLU A 83 13.12 -3.43 9.44
N PRO A 84 12.09 -2.86 10.10
CA PRO A 84 12.25 -1.61 10.82
C PRO A 84 13.07 -1.80 12.10
N LEU A 85 13.03 -3.00 12.72
CA LEU A 85 13.81 -3.31 13.91
C LEU A 85 15.32 -3.24 13.65
N ALA A 86 15.80 -3.68 12.47
CA ALA A 86 17.21 -3.58 12.14
C ALA A 86 17.68 -2.11 12.13
N PHE A 87 16.89 -1.21 11.52
CA PHE A 87 17.19 0.23 11.50
C PHE A 87 17.00 0.89 12.85
N PHE A 88 16.01 0.44 13.64
CA PHE A 88 15.80 0.91 15.00
C PHE A 88 17.01 0.57 15.88
N LEU A 89 17.51 -0.66 15.83
CA LEU A 89 18.69 -1.08 16.58
C LEU A 89 19.95 -0.32 16.14
N ALA A 90 20.15 -0.12 14.84
CA ALA A 90 21.24 0.71 14.34
C ALA A 90 21.12 2.17 14.84
N GLY A 91 19.91 2.72 14.85
CA GLY A 91 19.63 4.06 15.38
C GLY A 91 19.91 4.17 16.88
N VAL A 92 19.51 3.17 17.68
CA VAL A 92 19.81 3.11 19.12
C VAL A 92 21.31 3.04 19.35
N LEU A 93 22.05 2.23 18.58
CA LEU A 93 23.51 2.16 18.68
C LEU A 93 24.17 3.51 18.37
N LEU A 94 23.71 4.23 17.34
CA LEU A 94 24.19 5.57 17.03
C LEU A 94 23.84 6.59 18.12
N LEU A 95 22.68 6.45 18.76
CA LEU A 95 22.27 7.31 19.87
C LEU A 95 23.17 7.10 21.09
N LEU A 96 23.55 5.85 21.39
CA LEU A 96 24.54 5.55 22.45
C LEU A 96 25.91 6.17 22.17
N LEU A 97 26.27 6.34 20.89
CA LEU A 97 27.46 7.07 20.45
C LEU A 97 27.26 8.59 20.39
N GLN A 98 26.14 9.11 20.92
CA GLN A 98 25.76 10.52 20.91
C GLN A 98 25.63 11.15 19.52
N ASN A 99 25.38 10.34 18.48
CA ASN A 99 25.18 10.85 17.14
C ASN A 99 23.70 11.20 16.89
N ILE A 100 23.44 12.42 16.41
CA ILE A 100 22.09 12.93 16.11
C ILE A 100 21.35 12.08 15.07
N LEU A 101 22.07 11.40 14.17
CA LEU A 101 21.51 10.45 13.20
C LEU A 101 20.77 9.31 13.87
N GLY A 102 21.18 8.91 15.07
CA GLY A 102 20.52 7.84 15.81
C GLY A 102 19.05 8.14 16.09
N ILE A 103 18.75 9.38 16.51
CA ILE A 103 17.39 9.84 16.77
C ILE A 103 16.57 9.81 15.47
N LEU A 104 17.15 10.30 14.37
CA LEU A 104 16.49 10.31 13.06
C LEU A 104 16.11 8.88 12.62
N LEU A 105 17.05 7.93 12.68
CA LEU A 105 16.80 6.55 12.29
C LEU A 105 15.75 5.86 13.16
N VAL A 106 15.76 6.10 14.47
CA VAL A 106 14.75 5.57 15.39
C VAL A 106 13.36 6.08 15.02
N ILE A 107 13.21 7.39 14.80
CA ILE A 107 11.91 7.97 14.41
C ILE A 107 11.47 7.43 13.05
N CYS A 108 12.36 7.37 12.06
CA CYS A 108 12.07 6.82 10.75
C CYS A 108 11.63 5.35 10.84
N ALA A 109 12.29 4.52 11.65
CA ALA A 109 11.92 3.12 11.84
C ALA A 109 10.52 2.97 12.45
N VAL A 110 10.17 3.79 13.44
CA VAL A 110 8.82 3.79 14.04
C VAL A 110 7.76 4.21 13.02
N ILE A 111 7.99 5.31 12.29
CA ILE A 111 7.06 5.79 11.26
C ILE A 111 6.89 4.74 10.16
N TYR A 112 7.98 4.11 9.73
CA TYR A 112 7.96 3.06 8.73
C TYR A 112 7.08 1.88 9.20
N SER A 113 7.31 1.37 10.41
CA SER A 113 6.51 0.27 10.97
C SER A 113 5.01 0.60 11.02
N LEU A 114 4.66 1.80 11.46
CA LEU A 114 3.27 2.27 11.49
C LEU A 114 2.66 2.39 10.10
N SER A 115 3.42 2.91 9.13
CA SER A 115 2.99 3.05 7.74
C SER A 115 2.64 1.71 7.10
N TYR A 116 3.50 0.69 7.27
CA TYR A 116 3.21 -0.65 6.76
C TYR A 116 2.02 -1.28 7.46
N ARG A 117 1.91 -1.12 8.77
CA ARG A 117 0.73 -1.61 9.50
C ARG A 117 -0.57 -0.99 8.98
N ALA A 118 -0.58 0.31 8.69
CA ALA A 118 -1.72 1.01 8.11
C ALA A 118 -2.02 0.51 6.69
N ALA A 119 -1.01 0.34 5.84
CA ALA A 119 -1.17 -0.18 4.49
C ALA A 119 -1.79 -1.58 4.48
N TYR A 120 -1.34 -2.46 5.37
CA TYR A 120 -1.93 -3.80 5.52
C TYR A 120 -3.38 -3.74 6.01
N ALA A 121 -3.72 -2.83 6.93
CA ALA A 121 -5.10 -2.68 7.40
C ALA A 121 -6.02 -2.19 6.27
N ILE A 122 -5.56 -1.25 5.43
CA ILE A 122 -6.29 -0.77 4.25
C ILE A 122 -6.44 -1.88 3.21
N GLY A 123 -5.38 -2.67 2.98
CA GLY A 123 -5.43 -3.81 2.08
C GLY A 123 -6.42 -4.87 2.54
N ASP A 124 -6.43 -5.20 3.84
CA ASP A 124 -7.38 -6.14 4.42
C ASP A 124 -8.82 -5.64 4.27
N SER A 125 -9.10 -4.35 4.55
CA SER A 125 -10.44 -3.79 4.37
C SER A 125 -10.91 -3.86 2.92
N LEU A 126 -10.03 -3.57 1.96
CA LEU A 126 -10.35 -3.65 0.53
C LEU A 126 -10.68 -5.08 0.10
N ILE A 127 -9.99 -6.09 0.66
CA ILE A 127 -10.32 -7.50 0.39
C ILE A 127 -11.70 -7.85 0.98
N TYR A 128 -12.02 -7.40 2.19
CA TYR A 128 -13.34 -7.62 2.78
C TYR A 128 -14.44 -6.97 1.94
N ASP A 129 -14.25 -5.72 1.47
CA ASP A 129 -15.20 -5.03 0.60
C ASP A 129 -15.44 -5.80 -0.72
N MET A 130 -14.39 -6.37 -1.30
CA MET A 130 -14.50 -7.22 -2.51
C MET A 130 -15.26 -8.51 -2.24
N ILE A 131 -15.01 -9.16 -1.09
CA ILE A 131 -15.72 -10.37 -0.69
C ILE A 131 -17.21 -10.06 -0.50
N ASP A 132 -17.54 -9.00 0.23
CA ASP A 132 -18.92 -8.58 0.48
C ASP A 132 -19.65 -8.22 -0.82
N THR A 133 -18.98 -7.48 -1.71
CA THR A 133 -19.52 -7.19 -3.05
C THR A 133 -19.83 -8.47 -3.83
N ASN A 134 -18.95 -9.48 -3.77
CA ASN A 134 -19.19 -10.76 -4.44
C ASN A 134 -20.36 -11.53 -3.81
N ILE A 135 -20.47 -11.52 -2.48
CA ILE A 135 -21.55 -12.17 -1.72
C ILE A 135 -22.90 -11.52 -2.05
N ILE A 136 -22.97 -10.18 -2.08
CA ILE A 136 -24.17 -9.43 -2.47
C ILE A 136 -24.54 -9.74 -3.92
N GLY A 137 -23.57 -9.75 -4.84
CA GLY A 137 -23.82 -10.07 -6.25
C GLY A 137 -24.38 -11.47 -6.49
N ARG A 138 -23.89 -12.48 -5.75
CA ARG A 138 -24.46 -13.84 -5.78
C ARG A 138 -25.85 -13.90 -5.16
N SER A 139 -26.04 -13.24 -4.02
CA SER A 139 -27.33 -13.21 -3.33
C SER A 139 -28.41 -12.50 -4.16
N THR A 140 -28.01 -11.49 -4.95
CA THR A 140 -28.91 -10.75 -5.85
C THR A 140 -29.48 -11.69 -6.93
N VAL A 141 -28.65 -12.53 -7.55
CA VAL A 141 -29.09 -13.55 -8.51
C VAL A 141 -30.09 -14.51 -7.86
N LYS A 142 -29.75 -15.08 -6.71
CA LYS A 142 -30.62 -16.03 -6.01
C LYS A 142 -31.98 -15.40 -5.66
N PHE A 143 -31.97 -14.14 -5.21
CA PHE A 143 -33.19 -13.45 -4.79
C PHE A 143 -34.09 -13.05 -5.96
N TYR A 144 -33.52 -12.50 -7.05
CA TYR A 144 -34.30 -11.96 -8.17
C TYR A 144 -34.56 -12.97 -9.30
N GLU A 145 -33.64 -13.90 -9.57
CA GLU A 145 -33.78 -14.88 -10.65
C GLU A 145 -34.38 -16.20 -10.17
N GLU A 146 -33.84 -16.75 -9.07
CA GLU A 146 -34.21 -18.07 -8.54
C GLU A 146 -35.40 -17.98 -7.59
N GLY A 147 -35.63 -16.82 -6.98
CA GLY A 147 -36.71 -16.62 -6.02
C GLY A 147 -36.46 -17.32 -4.69
N GLU A 148 -35.20 -17.50 -4.32
CA GLU A 148 -34.79 -18.09 -3.04
C GLU A 148 -34.62 -17.00 -1.97
N GLU A 149 -34.85 -17.35 -0.71
CA GLU A 149 -34.45 -16.49 0.41
C GLU A 149 -32.96 -16.70 0.68
N THR A 150 -32.21 -15.60 0.73
CA THR A 150 -30.75 -15.63 0.84
C THR A 150 -30.25 -15.54 2.27
N VAL A 151 -31.16 -15.33 3.24
CA VAL A 151 -30.81 -15.10 4.64
C VAL A 151 -30.12 -16.33 5.25
N ASP A 152 -30.61 -17.54 4.94
CA ASP A 152 -30.10 -18.77 5.55
C ASP A 152 -28.72 -19.19 5.03
N GLU A 153 -28.36 -18.82 3.79
CA GLU A 153 -27.10 -19.25 3.17
C GLU A 153 -26.00 -18.20 3.19
N THR A 154 -26.34 -16.93 2.94
CA THR A 154 -25.35 -15.85 2.83
C THR A 154 -25.52 -14.77 3.89
N GLY A 155 -26.60 -14.81 4.68
CA GLY A 155 -26.93 -13.78 5.66
C GLY A 155 -27.39 -12.46 5.06
N VAL A 156 -27.54 -12.38 3.73
CA VAL A 156 -27.97 -11.17 3.03
C VAL A 156 -29.49 -11.10 3.02
N GLN A 157 -30.06 -10.03 3.59
CA GLN A 157 -31.49 -9.76 3.58
C GLN A 157 -31.81 -8.55 2.69
N PHE A 158 -32.65 -8.75 1.68
CA PHE A 158 -33.16 -7.67 0.85
C PHE A 158 -34.48 -7.13 1.41
N TYR A 159 -34.53 -5.83 1.68
CA TYR A 159 -35.74 -5.13 2.14
C TYR A 159 -36.53 -4.55 0.97
N THR A 160 -36.71 -5.35 -0.08
CA THR A 160 -37.45 -4.96 -1.28
C THR A 160 -38.50 -5.99 -1.61
N ASN A 161 -39.58 -5.54 -2.25
CA ASN A 161 -40.53 -6.48 -2.85
C ASN A 161 -39.87 -7.14 -4.06
N ARG A 162 -40.06 -8.44 -4.21
CA ARG A 162 -39.58 -9.16 -5.39
C ARG A 162 -40.26 -8.63 -6.65
N ILE A 163 -39.44 -8.41 -7.66
CA ILE A 163 -39.91 -8.00 -8.99
C ILE A 163 -40.52 -9.23 -9.66
N LYS A 164 -41.75 -9.09 -10.19
CA LYS A 164 -42.44 -10.20 -10.88
C LYS A 164 -41.87 -10.48 -12.27
N ASN A 165 -41.28 -9.47 -12.90
CA ASN A 165 -40.66 -9.60 -14.22
C ASN A 165 -39.24 -10.18 -14.06
N LYS A 166 -39.05 -11.43 -14.50
CA LYS A 166 -37.76 -12.14 -14.45
C LYS A 166 -36.67 -11.47 -15.30
N GLU A 167 -37.02 -10.86 -16.43
CA GLU A 167 -36.05 -10.17 -17.29
C GLU A 167 -35.46 -8.95 -16.57
N LEU A 168 -36.30 -8.20 -15.86
CA LEU A 168 -35.84 -7.06 -15.06
C LEU A 168 -35.01 -7.51 -13.84
N GLY A 169 -35.37 -8.64 -13.22
CA GLY A 169 -34.58 -9.24 -12.15
C GLY A 169 -33.19 -9.68 -12.61
N LYS A 170 -33.10 -10.27 -13.81
CA LYS A 170 -31.84 -10.63 -14.45
C LYS A 170 -31.00 -9.40 -14.76
N TYR A 171 -31.59 -8.36 -15.36
CA TYR A 171 -30.90 -7.10 -15.65
C TYR A 171 -30.26 -6.47 -14.40
N ILE A 172 -30.98 -6.43 -13.27
CA ILE A 172 -30.45 -5.90 -12.01
C ILE A 172 -29.31 -6.77 -11.47
N SER A 173 -29.41 -8.09 -11.62
CA SER A 173 -28.40 -9.02 -11.16
C SER A 173 -27.12 -8.94 -11.99
N ASP A 174 -27.23 -8.84 -13.32
CA ASP A 174 -26.11 -8.69 -14.24
C ASP A 174 -25.41 -7.33 -14.04
N ALA A 175 -26.19 -6.24 -13.88
CA ALA A 175 -25.66 -4.91 -13.56
C ALA A 175 -24.88 -4.90 -12.23
N MET A 176 -25.35 -5.61 -11.21
CA MET A 176 -24.65 -5.73 -9.92
C MET A 176 -23.38 -6.59 -9.98
N GLN A 177 -23.30 -7.53 -10.92
CA GLN A 177 -22.09 -8.33 -11.14
C GLN A 177 -21.06 -7.65 -12.03
N GLY A 178 -21.37 -6.47 -12.58
CA GLY A 178 -20.54 -5.82 -13.59
C GLY A 178 -20.40 -6.70 -14.84
N LYS A 179 -21.37 -7.58 -15.10
CA LYS A 179 -21.51 -8.21 -16.41
C LYS A 179 -22.14 -7.16 -17.31
N ASP A 180 -21.29 -6.29 -17.83
CA ASP A 180 -21.64 -5.47 -18.98
C ASP A 180 -21.81 -6.44 -20.16
N ASP A 181 -23.02 -6.97 -20.30
CA ASP A 181 -23.46 -7.44 -21.60
C ASP A 181 -23.38 -6.22 -22.52
N ASP A 182 -22.74 -6.35 -23.68
CA ASP A 182 -22.67 -5.38 -24.77
C ASP A 182 -24.09 -5.00 -25.29
N PHE A 183 -24.95 -4.45 -24.44
CA PHE A 183 -26.27 -3.97 -24.79
C PHE A 183 -26.18 -2.52 -25.28
N THR A 184 -25.27 -2.31 -26.24
CA THR A 184 -25.35 -1.18 -27.16
C THR A 184 -26.31 -1.53 -28.28
N ASP A 185 -27.60 -1.64 -27.97
CA ASP A 185 -28.63 -1.41 -28.99
C ASP A 185 -29.95 -0.93 -28.37
N GLY A 186 -30.17 0.38 -28.42
CA GLY A 186 -31.47 0.87 -28.87
C GLY A 186 -32.49 1.48 -27.90
N THR A 187 -32.26 1.65 -26.59
CA THR A 187 -33.23 2.37 -25.74
C THR A 187 -32.61 3.44 -24.86
N SER A 188 -32.38 4.60 -25.47
CA SER A 188 -32.28 5.88 -24.79
C SER A 188 -33.62 6.20 -24.12
N TYR A 189 -33.71 6.04 -22.81
CA TYR A 189 -34.78 6.66 -22.04
C TYR A 189 -34.37 8.11 -21.79
N ALA A 190 -34.93 9.01 -22.61
CA ALA A 190 -34.94 10.43 -22.34
C ALA A 190 -35.85 10.69 -21.12
N PHE A 191 -35.25 11.11 -20.02
CA PHE A 191 -35.91 11.91 -18.99
C PHE A 191 -35.28 13.30 -19.01
#